data_AF-A0A924V3Q1-F1
#
_entry.id   AF-A0A924V3Q1-F1
#
_cell.length_a   1.000
_cell.length_b   1.000
_cell.length_c   1.000
_cell.angle_alpha   90.00
_cell.angle_beta   90.00
_cell.angle_gamma   90.00
#
_symmetry.space_group_name_H-M   'P 1'
#
loop_
_entity.id
_entity.type
_entity.pdbx_description
1 polymer ?
#
loop_
_entity_poly.entity_id
_entity_poly.type
_entity_poly.pdbx_seq_one_letter_code
_entity_poly.pdbx_strand_id
1 'polypeptide(L)'
;MKKNQSVSQCLRLALLLPAFFILSCSGSSTANKNPRNPYGAGPAPVSLSPNGSVVDPADLGAAGNYVILAKTGISNVPGSALTGNIGVSPAASSYITGFPLTEDATNVFSTSNSITGKVYAATYAAPTPTNLTSAIGNMETAYTTAAGRSPPD
;
A
#
# COMPACT_ATOMS: atom_id res chain seq x y z
N MET A 1 30.59 19.50 17.56
CA MET A 1 29.53 20.52 17.50
C MET A 1 29.20 20.80 16.02
N LYS A 2 28.29 20.03 15.42
CA LYS A 2 27.98 20.07 13.98
C LYS A 2 26.59 20.71 13.76
N LYS A 3 26.64 21.97 13.28
CA LYS A 3 25.67 22.75 12.47
C LYS A 3 24.17 22.46 12.66
N ASN A 4 23.52 23.26 13.51
CA ASN A 4 22.08 23.52 13.53
C ASN A 4 21.65 24.24 12.24
N GLN A 5 21.21 23.50 11.22
CA GLN A 5 20.49 24.00 10.04
C GLN A 5 18.97 23.96 10.27
N SER A 6 18.52 24.42 11.44
CA SER A 6 17.09 24.64 11.71
C SER A 6 16.78 26.12 11.51
N VAL A 7 15.68 26.42 10.84
CA VAL A 7 14.92 27.70 10.86
C VAL A 7 15.06 28.67 9.66
N SER A 8 15.99 28.55 8.71
CA SER A 8 16.12 29.57 7.62
C SER A 8 15.40 29.25 6.30
N GLN A 9 14.08 29.03 6.33
CA GLN A 9 13.26 29.15 5.10
C GLN A 9 11.77 29.45 5.36
N CYS A 10 11.48 30.46 6.19
CA CYS A 10 10.13 31.05 6.28
C CYS A 10 10.02 32.45 5.64
N LEU A 11 11.09 32.97 5.04
CA LEU A 11 11.13 34.33 4.52
C LEU A 11 11.20 34.36 3.00
N ARG A 12 10.04 34.22 2.33
CA ARG A 12 9.71 34.95 1.09
C ARG A 12 8.21 35.18 1.01
N LEU A 13 7.83 36.36 1.50
CA LEU A 13 6.81 37.29 1.01
C LEU A 13 5.71 36.70 0.10
N ALA A 14 4.51 36.60 0.65
CA ALA A 14 3.27 36.43 -0.08
C ALA A 14 3.00 37.61 -1.02
N LEU A 15 2.76 37.34 -2.31
CA LEU A 15 1.82 38.13 -3.12
C LEU A 15 1.32 37.31 -4.34
N LEU A 16 0.02 36.97 -4.29
CA LEU A 16 -0.95 36.76 -5.38
C LEU A 16 -0.62 35.79 -6.54
N LEU A 17 -1.18 34.57 -6.50
CA LEU A 17 -1.97 33.92 -7.59
C LEU A 17 -2.59 32.59 -7.06
N PRO A 18 -3.82 32.18 -7.47
CA PRO A 18 -4.48 31.00 -6.93
C PRO A 18 -4.25 29.76 -7.82
N ALA A 19 -3.35 28.86 -7.44
CA ALA A 19 -3.34 27.50 -7.97
C ALA A 19 -2.58 26.55 -7.04
N PHE A 20 -3.30 25.50 -6.66
CA PHE A 20 -2.83 24.21 -6.17
C PHE A 20 -1.38 23.88 -6.52
N PHE A 21 -0.54 23.67 -5.50
CA PHE A 21 0.33 22.49 -5.37
C PHE A 21 0.92 22.52 -3.96
N ILE A 22 0.30 21.78 -3.03
CA ILE A 22 0.89 21.58 -1.70
C ILE A 22 2.01 20.56 -1.89
N LEU A 23 3.21 21.05 -2.21
CA LEU A 23 4.44 20.28 -2.14
C LEU A 23 4.77 20.08 -0.66
N SER A 24 4.20 19.02 -0.08
CA SER A 24 4.60 18.54 1.24
C SER A 24 6.03 18.01 1.15
N CYS A 25 7.00 18.82 1.60
CA CYS A 25 8.34 18.34 1.90
C CYS A 25 8.24 17.47 3.16
N SER A 26 8.00 16.16 2.98
CA SER A 26 8.10 15.21 4.07
C SER A 26 9.57 14.99 4.37
N GLY A 27 10.04 15.55 5.49
CA GLY A 27 11.39 15.38 5.99
C GLY A 27 11.73 13.89 6.09
N SER A 28 12.74 13.47 5.34
CA SER A 28 13.31 12.13 5.48
C SER A 28 14.09 12.08 6.78
N SER A 29 13.41 11.73 7.87
CA SER A 29 14.06 11.26 9.09
C SER A 29 14.99 10.12 8.68
N THR A 30 16.27 10.24 8.99
CA THR A 30 17.28 9.18 8.82
C THR A 30 16.96 8.02 9.77
N ALA A 31 15.88 7.30 9.52
CA ALA A 31 15.66 6.00 10.11
C ALA A 31 16.72 5.07 9.53
N ASN A 32 17.42 4.34 10.40
CA ASN A 32 18.28 3.24 9.97
C ASN A 32 17.42 2.33 9.07
N LYS A 33 17.74 2.26 7.77
CA LYS A 33 16.98 1.42 6.85
C LYS A 33 17.17 -0.06 7.15
N ASN A 34 18.12 -0.45 8.02
CA ASN A 34 18.37 -1.83 8.41
C ASN A 34 18.72 -1.95 9.92
N PRO A 35 17.77 -1.78 10.86
CA PRO A 35 18.01 -2.18 12.25
C PRO A 35 18.40 -3.65 12.29
N ARG A 36 19.42 -4.03 13.07
CA ARG A 36 19.74 -5.45 13.30
C ARG A 36 18.54 -6.11 13.98
N ASN A 37 18.19 -7.32 13.57
CA ASN A 37 17.21 -8.12 14.30
C ASN A 37 17.69 -8.29 15.75
N PRO A 38 16.95 -7.81 16.77
CA PRO A 38 17.36 -7.95 18.17
C PRO A 38 17.44 -9.42 18.63
N TYR A 39 16.90 -10.36 17.85
CA TYR A 39 16.89 -11.80 18.15
C TYR A 39 17.91 -12.62 17.33
N GLY A 40 18.74 -12.00 16.49
CA GLY A 40 19.80 -12.70 15.73
C GLY A 40 19.30 -13.78 14.74
N ALA A 41 18.00 -13.82 14.46
CA ALA A 41 17.37 -14.77 13.56
C ALA A 41 17.14 -14.12 12.18
N GLY A 42 18.19 -14.02 11.37
CA GLY A 42 18.10 -13.53 9.98
C GLY A 42 17.72 -12.05 9.80
N PRO A 43 17.39 -11.64 8.56
CA PRO A 43 17.16 -10.25 8.20
C PRO A 43 16.07 -9.62 9.06
N ALA A 44 16.27 -8.38 9.50
CA ALA A 44 15.25 -7.70 10.28
C ALA A 44 13.96 -7.48 9.48
N PRO A 45 12.78 -7.51 10.12
CA PRO A 45 11.52 -7.20 9.46
C PRO A 45 11.59 -5.84 8.73
N VAL A 46 10.90 -5.75 7.59
CA VAL A 46 10.77 -4.50 6.84
C VAL A 46 9.95 -3.51 7.67
N SER A 47 10.64 -2.61 8.37
CA SER A 47 9.98 -1.54 9.12
C SER A 47 9.51 -0.50 8.11
N LEU A 48 8.21 -0.47 7.81
CA LEU A 48 7.61 0.63 7.04
C LEU A 48 7.03 1.68 8.00
N SER A 49 6.86 1.34 9.28
CA SER A 49 6.64 2.28 10.39
C SER A 49 7.95 2.85 10.96
N PRO A 50 7.92 4.08 11.54
CA PRO A 50 9.06 4.66 12.26
C PRO A 50 9.55 3.85 13.46
N ASN A 51 8.76 2.90 13.96
CA ASN A 51 8.93 2.32 15.29
C ASN A 51 9.48 0.87 15.33
N GLY A 52 9.94 0.33 14.20
CA GLY A 52 11.03 -0.66 14.22
C GLY A 52 10.77 -2.01 14.91
N SER A 53 9.60 -2.62 14.78
CA SER A 53 9.40 -4.06 15.05
C SER A 53 8.03 -4.54 14.59
N VAL A 54 8.00 -5.76 14.00
CA VAL A 54 6.90 -6.47 13.30
C VAL A 54 6.25 -5.71 12.14
N VAL A 55 6.21 -6.35 10.96
CA VAL A 55 5.50 -5.83 9.78
C VAL A 55 4.00 -5.96 10.06
N ASP A 56 3.37 -4.87 10.50
CA ASP A 56 1.91 -4.81 10.64
C ASP A 56 1.30 -4.58 9.25
N PRO A 57 0.15 -5.17 8.89
CA PRO A 57 -0.56 -4.77 7.67
C PRO A 57 -0.74 -3.24 7.55
N ALA A 58 -0.88 -2.50 8.66
CA ALA A 58 -0.95 -1.05 8.68
C ALA A 58 0.29 -0.35 8.09
N ASP A 59 1.46 -0.99 8.15
CA ASP A 59 2.72 -0.50 7.57
C ASP A 59 2.68 -0.49 6.04
N LEU A 60 1.81 -1.32 5.43
CA LEU A 60 1.55 -1.34 3.99
C LEU A 60 0.53 -0.28 3.56
N GLY A 61 0.08 0.58 4.49
CA GLY A 61 -0.96 1.57 4.26
C GLY A 61 -2.26 0.91 3.76
N ALA A 62 -2.87 1.47 2.73
CA ALA A 62 -4.11 0.91 2.17
C ALA A 62 -3.94 -0.48 1.55
N ALA A 63 -2.72 -0.91 1.18
CA ALA A 63 -2.48 -2.24 0.64
C ALA A 63 -2.65 -3.34 1.69
N GLY A 64 -2.42 -3.03 2.97
CA GLY A 64 -2.59 -3.99 4.08
C GLY A 64 -4.03 -4.44 4.32
N ASN A 65 -5.02 -3.77 3.73
CA ASN A 65 -6.42 -4.15 3.82
C ASN A 65 -6.79 -5.33 2.88
N TYR A 66 -5.85 -5.76 2.04
CA TYR A 66 -6.04 -6.79 1.02
C TYR A 66 -5.05 -7.93 1.25
N VAL A 67 -5.56 -9.17 1.21
CA VAL A 67 -4.74 -10.38 1.27
C VAL A 67 -4.12 -10.70 -0.07
N ILE A 68 -4.82 -10.37 -1.15
CA ILE A 68 -4.29 -10.44 -2.52
C ILE A 68 -4.58 -9.11 -3.20
N LEU A 69 -3.53 -8.41 -3.61
CA LEU A 69 -3.62 -7.19 -4.40
C LEU A 69 -2.78 -7.35 -5.66
N ALA A 70 -3.41 -7.24 -6.83
CA ALA A 70 -2.75 -7.46 -8.12
C ALA A 70 -3.01 -6.31 -9.10
N LYS A 71 -2.07 -6.07 -10.02
CA LYS A 71 -2.26 -5.07 -11.08
C LYS A 71 -2.97 -5.61 -12.31
N THR A 72 -2.70 -6.86 -12.65
CA THR A 72 -3.05 -7.46 -13.96
C THR A 72 -4.20 -8.46 -13.90
N GLY A 73 -4.36 -9.20 -12.82
CA GLY A 73 -5.41 -10.21 -12.68
C GLY A 73 -5.17 -11.16 -11.53
N ILE A 74 -6.21 -11.93 -11.18
CA ILE A 74 -6.17 -12.98 -10.16
C ILE A 74 -6.86 -14.20 -10.77
N SER A 75 -6.16 -15.32 -10.88
CA SER A 75 -6.72 -16.58 -11.37
C SER A 75 -6.76 -17.60 -10.26
N ASN A 76 -7.87 -18.32 -10.14
CA ASN A 76 -8.03 -19.39 -9.16
C ASN A 76 -8.46 -20.70 -9.82
N VAL A 77 -7.98 -21.81 -9.27
CA VAL A 77 -8.51 -23.13 -9.57
C VAL A 77 -9.47 -23.54 -8.44
N PRO A 78 -10.56 -24.28 -8.74
CA PRO A 78 -11.52 -24.68 -7.71
C PRO A 78 -10.85 -25.39 -6.53
N GLY A 79 -11.27 -25.08 -5.29
CA GLY A 79 -10.74 -25.68 -4.06
C GLY A 79 -9.99 -24.72 -3.14
N SER A 80 -9.71 -23.49 -3.57
CA SER A 80 -9.12 -22.47 -2.71
C SER A 80 -10.13 -21.85 -1.75
N ALA A 81 -9.70 -21.60 -0.51
CA ALA A 81 -10.41 -20.81 0.48
C ALA A 81 -9.55 -19.60 0.87
N LEU A 82 -10.04 -18.40 0.62
CA LEU A 82 -9.38 -17.15 0.96
C LEU A 82 -10.11 -16.49 2.13
N THR A 83 -9.36 -16.02 3.11
CA THR A 83 -9.89 -15.22 4.22
C THR A 83 -9.29 -13.83 4.14
N GLY A 84 -10.12 -12.83 3.87
CA GLY A 84 -9.72 -11.44 3.68
C GLY A 84 -10.11 -10.88 2.30
N ASN A 85 -9.85 -9.59 2.09
CA ASN A 85 -10.24 -8.91 0.86
C ASN A 85 -9.24 -9.17 -0.26
N ILE A 86 -9.73 -9.16 -1.50
CA ILE A 86 -8.88 -9.21 -2.69
C ILE A 86 -9.17 -8.03 -3.61
N GLY A 87 -8.15 -7.58 -4.33
CA GLY A 87 -8.21 -6.38 -5.15
C GLY A 87 -7.44 -6.53 -6.47
N VAL A 88 -8.02 -6.02 -7.56
CA VAL A 88 -7.31 -5.86 -8.84
C VAL A 88 -7.43 -4.44 -9.39
N SER A 89 -6.30 -3.80 -9.72
CA SER A 89 -6.28 -2.47 -10.35
C SER A 89 -4.95 -2.17 -11.05
N PRO A 90 -4.94 -1.65 -12.29
CA PRO A 90 -6.07 -1.06 -13.03
C PRO A 90 -6.92 -2.07 -13.82
N ALA A 91 -6.63 -3.37 -13.74
CA ALA A 91 -7.41 -4.36 -14.46
C ALA A 91 -8.87 -4.45 -13.93
N ALA A 92 -9.76 -4.90 -14.82
CA ALA A 92 -11.19 -5.04 -14.57
C ALA A 92 -11.53 -6.30 -13.77
N SER A 93 -12.77 -6.40 -13.27
CA SER A 93 -13.27 -7.60 -12.59
C SER A 93 -13.20 -8.86 -13.46
N SER A 94 -13.25 -8.71 -14.79
CA SER A 94 -13.10 -9.82 -15.75
C SER A 94 -11.73 -10.52 -15.71
N TYR A 95 -10.71 -9.87 -15.14
CA TYR A 95 -9.39 -10.46 -14.92
C TYR A 95 -9.30 -11.25 -13.62
N ILE A 96 -10.38 -11.28 -12.83
CA ILE A 96 -10.53 -12.19 -11.70
C ILE A 96 -11.27 -13.44 -12.22
N THR A 97 -10.51 -14.51 -12.45
CA THR A 97 -11.01 -15.72 -13.11
C THR A 97 -10.99 -16.92 -12.16
N GLY A 98 -11.93 -17.84 -12.34
CA GLY A 98 -12.01 -19.05 -11.52
C GLY A 98 -12.53 -18.84 -10.08
N PHE A 99 -13.13 -17.68 -9.82
CA PHE A 99 -14.01 -17.45 -8.68
C PHE A 99 -15.45 -17.28 -9.19
N PRO A 100 -16.44 -17.95 -8.57
CA PRO A 100 -17.84 -17.62 -8.81
C PRO A 100 -18.12 -16.28 -8.13
N LEU A 101 -17.95 -15.18 -8.87
CA LEU A 101 -18.18 -13.82 -8.37
C LEU A 101 -19.65 -13.45 -8.52
N THR A 102 -20.21 -12.93 -7.43
CA THR A 102 -21.54 -12.31 -7.41
C THR A 102 -21.37 -10.85 -7.02
N GLU A 103 -21.71 -9.94 -7.93
CA GLU A 103 -21.70 -8.49 -7.68
C GLU A 103 -22.79 -8.12 -6.66
N ASP A 104 -22.42 -7.24 -5.72
CA ASP A 104 -23.36 -6.68 -4.76
C ASP A 104 -24.30 -5.68 -5.45
N ALA A 105 -25.50 -5.44 -4.88
CA ALA A 105 -26.48 -4.49 -5.43
C ALA A 105 -25.92 -3.06 -5.60
N THR A 106 -24.89 -2.69 -4.83
CA THR A 106 -24.22 -1.39 -4.94
C THR A 106 -23.20 -1.32 -6.08
N ASN A 107 -22.82 -2.44 -6.69
CA ASN A 107 -21.73 -2.58 -7.66
C ASN A 107 -20.36 -2.06 -7.16
N VAL A 108 -20.18 -1.90 -5.84
CA VAL A 108 -18.92 -1.42 -5.24
C VAL A 108 -17.94 -2.57 -5.00
N PHE A 109 -18.46 -3.78 -4.80
CA PHE A 109 -17.68 -4.99 -4.55
C PHE A 109 -18.42 -6.23 -5.06
N SER A 110 -17.71 -7.35 -5.13
CA SER A 110 -18.29 -8.68 -5.34
C SER A 110 -17.97 -9.61 -4.17
N THR A 111 -18.71 -10.70 -4.07
CA THR A 111 -18.51 -11.77 -3.09
C THR A 111 -18.41 -13.12 -3.79
N SER A 112 -17.84 -14.11 -3.10
CA SER A 112 -17.72 -15.48 -3.60
C SER A 112 -17.70 -16.47 -2.44
N ASN A 113 -18.26 -17.68 -2.61
CA ASN A 113 -18.26 -18.71 -1.57
C ASN A 113 -16.85 -19.17 -1.16
N SER A 114 -15.87 -19.03 -2.04
CA SER A 114 -14.46 -19.33 -1.76
C SER A 114 -13.72 -18.20 -1.04
N ILE A 115 -14.36 -17.05 -0.83
CA ILE A 115 -13.73 -15.85 -0.28
C ILE A 115 -14.53 -15.38 0.94
N THR A 116 -13.95 -15.56 2.11
CA THR A 116 -14.43 -14.93 3.35
C THR A 116 -13.93 -13.49 3.40
N GLY A 117 -14.56 -12.62 2.61
CA GLY A 117 -14.14 -11.23 2.42
C GLY A 117 -14.82 -10.58 1.22
N LYS A 118 -14.30 -9.44 0.77
CA LYS A 118 -14.81 -8.70 -0.39
C LYS A 118 -13.81 -8.70 -1.55
N VAL A 119 -14.36 -8.74 -2.75
CA VAL A 119 -13.62 -8.64 -4.02
C VAL A 119 -13.79 -7.23 -4.55
N TYR A 120 -12.68 -6.58 -4.89
CA TYR A 120 -12.64 -5.22 -5.42
C TYR A 120 -11.93 -5.18 -6.77
N ALA A 121 -12.46 -4.44 -7.72
CA ALA A 121 -11.89 -4.27 -9.05
C ALA A 121 -11.97 -2.82 -9.53
N ALA A 122 -11.09 -2.42 -10.44
CA ALA A 122 -11.04 -1.05 -10.96
C ALA A 122 -12.30 -0.63 -11.74
N THR A 123 -13.09 -1.57 -12.24
CA THR A 123 -14.34 -1.32 -12.97
C THR A 123 -15.58 -1.20 -12.08
N TYR A 124 -15.44 -1.37 -10.76
CA TYR A 124 -16.55 -1.22 -9.82
C TYR A 124 -16.89 0.25 -9.54
N ALA A 125 -18.06 0.47 -8.96
CA ALA A 125 -18.56 1.79 -8.62
C ALA A 125 -17.66 2.50 -7.58
N ALA A 126 -17.68 3.84 -7.61
CA ALA A 126 -17.00 4.65 -6.62
C ALA A 126 -17.48 4.31 -5.20
N PRO A 127 -16.59 4.32 -4.18
CA PRO A 127 -15.21 4.80 -4.18
C PRO A 127 -14.13 3.74 -4.50
N THR A 128 -14.50 2.56 -4.99
CA THR A 128 -13.57 1.42 -5.16
C THR A 128 -12.35 1.73 -6.04
N PRO A 129 -12.48 2.35 -7.23
CA PRO A 129 -11.33 2.60 -8.11
C PRO A 129 -10.27 3.51 -7.47
N THR A 130 -10.70 4.55 -6.75
CA THR A 130 -9.82 5.48 -6.02
C THR A 130 -9.11 4.77 -4.88
N ASN A 131 -9.82 3.95 -4.11
CA ASN A 131 -9.23 3.20 -3.00
C ASN A 131 -8.19 2.18 -3.49
N LEU A 132 -8.46 1.49 -4.60
CA LEU A 132 -7.51 0.55 -5.19
C LEU A 132 -6.28 1.25 -5.78
N THR A 133 -6.44 2.42 -6.39
CA THR A 133 -5.30 3.22 -6.88
C THR A 133 -4.36 3.59 -5.73
N SER A 134 -4.92 4.05 -4.61
CA SER A 134 -4.14 4.33 -3.39
C SER A 134 -3.47 3.07 -2.83
N ALA A 135 -4.17 1.92 -2.84
CA ALA A 135 -3.59 0.65 -2.39
C ALA A 135 -2.41 0.21 -3.26
N ILE A 136 -2.51 0.29 -4.58
CA ILE A 136 -1.41 -0.02 -5.51
C ILE A 136 -0.23 0.92 -5.30
N GLY A 137 -0.46 2.23 -5.12
CA GLY A 137 0.61 3.18 -4.84
C GLY A 137 1.36 2.89 -3.52
N ASN A 138 0.63 2.48 -2.48
CA ASN A 138 1.24 2.06 -1.22
C ASN A 138 2.04 0.76 -1.36
N MET A 139 1.54 -0.20 -2.14
CA MET A 139 2.26 -1.44 -2.47
C MET A 139 3.58 -1.15 -3.21
N GLU A 140 3.57 -0.25 -4.20
CA GLU A 140 4.79 0.13 -4.94
C GLU A 140 5.82 0.85 -4.05
N THR A 141 5.33 1.70 -3.14
CA THR A 141 6.18 2.37 -2.13
C THR A 141 6.80 1.37 -1.16
N ALA A 142 6.00 0.42 -0.67
CA ALA A 142 6.48 -0.64 0.21
C ALA A 142 7.53 -1.53 -0.49
N TYR A 143 7.27 -1.91 -1.74
CA TYR A 143 8.23 -2.65 -2.56
C TYR A 143 9.56 -1.90 -2.73
N THR A 144 9.50 -0.61 -3.09
CA THR A 144 10.70 0.22 -3.28
C THR A 144 11.49 0.38 -1.98
N THR A 145 10.79 0.53 -0.86
CA THR A 145 11.39 0.63 0.48
C THR A 145 12.11 -0.65 0.87
N ALA A 146 11.50 -1.81 0.60
CA ALA A 146 12.09 -3.12 0.86
C ALA A 146 13.29 -3.40 -0.06
N ALA A 147 13.18 -3.10 -1.35
CA ALA A 147 14.25 -3.29 -2.33
C ALA A 147 15.46 -2.39 -2.07
N GLY A 148 15.25 -1.21 -1.48
CA GLY A 148 16.30 -0.24 -1.16
C GLY A 148 17.11 -0.54 0.11
N ARG A 149 16.96 -1.71 0.74
CA ARG A 149 17.72 -2.08 1.95
C ARG A 149 19.11 -2.60 1.57
N SER A 150 20.14 -2.01 2.16
CA SER A 150 21.55 -2.38 2.01
C SER A 150 22.32 -1.92 3.25
N PRO A 151 23.38 -2.65 3.70
CA PRO A 151 23.88 -3.91 3.16
C PRO A 151 23.00 -5.11 3.53
N PRO A 152 23.01 -6.20 2.72
CA PRO A 152 22.47 -7.49 3.14
C PRO A 152 23.24 -7.96 4.38
N ASP A 153 22.54 -8.64 5.29
CA ASP A 153 23.08 -9.19 6.53
C ASP A 153 24.16 -10.26 6.30
#